data_AF-A0A1T4NFK2-F1
#
_entry.id   AF-A0A1T4NFK2-F1
#
_cell.length_a   1.000
_cell.length_b   1.000
_cell.length_c   1.000
_cell.angle_alpha   90.00
_cell.angle_beta   90.00
_cell.angle_gamma   90.00
#
_symmetry.space_group_name_H-M   'P 1'
#
loop_
_entity.id
_entity.type
_entity.pdbx_description
1 polymer ?
#
loop_
_entity_poly.entity_id
_entity_poly.type
_entity_poly.pdbx_seq_one_letter_code
_entity_poly.pdbx_strand_id
1 'polypeptide(L)'
;MVRFLVRLFLAPLAIAILDVIILVPLVIAILEVAIGLLEGQEFHEPMDIIEGMGVILIGWGVALEERGSLRDIFGLKGGADEPWQVLVDHVCHGSGLGLLIFGLFAEMCVEAVRLPNHIINTDKIDALVLVGSLGFLVIAIYVMARHIISMVRLLLLGRGAAPHHPASH
;
A
#
# COMPACT_ATOMS: atom_id res chain seq x y z
N MET A 1 6.33 1.56 26.42
CA MET A 1 5.92 2.62 25.47
C MET A 1 5.81 2.11 24.05
N VAL A 2 6.91 1.56 23.47
CA VAL A 2 6.95 1.06 22.07
C VAL A 2 5.85 0.04 21.75
N ARG A 3 5.65 -0.98 22.60
CA ARG A 3 4.60 -2.00 22.41
C ARG A 3 3.18 -1.42 22.31
N PHE A 4 2.90 -0.34 23.05
CA PHE A 4 1.59 0.33 23.01
C PHE A 4 1.40 1.07 21.68
N LEU A 5 2.43 1.76 21.21
CA LEU A 5 2.41 2.45 19.92
C LEU A 5 2.21 1.46 18.76
N VAL A 6 2.94 0.34 18.76
CA VAL A 6 2.78 -0.72 17.76
C VAL A 6 1.36 -1.30 17.80
N ARG A 7 0.83 -1.55 19.00
CA ARG A 7 -0.55 -2.04 19.13
C ARG A 7 -1.58 -1.05 18.56
N LEU A 8 -1.38 0.24 18.80
CA LEU A 8 -2.26 1.28 18.27
C LEU A 8 -2.15 1.35 16.73
N PHE A 9 -0.94 1.30 16.19
CA PHE A 9 -0.68 1.39 14.76
C PHE A 9 -1.17 0.17 13.98
N LEU A 10 -1.02 -1.03 14.53
CA LEU A 10 -1.48 -2.29 13.92
C LEU A 10 -2.96 -2.62 14.19
N ALA A 11 -3.67 -1.71 14.88
CA ALA A 11 -5.09 -1.86 15.12
C ALA A 11 -5.83 -1.81 13.77
N PRO A 12 -6.79 -2.72 13.52
CA PRO A 12 -7.49 -2.78 12.22
C PRO A 12 -8.19 -1.47 11.82
N LEU A 13 -8.69 -0.71 12.81
CA LEU A 13 -9.24 0.63 12.58
C LEU A 13 -8.16 1.64 12.17
N ALA A 14 -6.99 1.62 12.82
CA ALA A 14 -5.89 2.52 12.49
C ALA A 14 -5.37 2.25 11.08
N ILE A 15 -5.24 0.98 10.70
CA ILE A 15 -4.89 0.56 9.34
C ILE A 15 -5.88 1.14 8.32
N ALA A 16 -7.18 0.94 8.52
CA ALA A 16 -8.19 1.46 7.59
C ALA A 16 -8.17 3.01 7.48
N ILE A 17 -7.91 3.71 8.58
CA ILE A 17 -7.77 5.17 8.58
C ILE A 17 -6.52 5.59 7.81
N LEU A 18 -5.38 4.94 8.05
CA LEU A 18 -4.12 5.24 7.37
C LEU A 18 -4.22 4.95 5.87
N ASP A 19 -4.86 3.85 5.47
CA ASP A 19 -5.12 3.57 4.06
C ASP A 19 -5.92 4.70 3.39
N VAL A 20 -6.95 5.23 4.05
CA VAL A 20 -7.72 6.36 3.50
C VAL A 20 -6.87 7.62 3.42
N ILE A 21 -6.05 7.89 4.45
CA ILE A 21 -5.12 9.02 4.48
C ILE A 21 -4.09 8.93 3.35
N ILE A 22 -3.64 7.73 2.97
CA ILE A 22 -2.70 7.51 1.86
C ILE A 22 -3.44 7.55 0.51
N LEU A 23 -4.66 7.00 0.44
CA LEU A 23 -5.43 6.94 -0.80
C LEU A 23 -5.79 8.31 -1.35
N VAL A 24 -6.19 9.26 -0.50
CA VAL A 24 -6.59 10.61 -0.93
C VAL A 24 -5.45 11.35 -1.69
N PRO A 25 -4.25 11.55 -1.12
CA PRO A 25 -3.16 12.20 -1.83
C PRO A 25 -2.69 11.37 -3.02
N LEU A 26 -2.75 10.04 -2.97
CA LEU A 26 -2.39 9.20 -4.12
C LEU A 26 -3.33 9.42 -5.31
N VAL A 27 -4.64 9.51 -5.08
CA VAL A 27 -5.62 9.84 -6.13
C VAL A 27 -5.35 11.23 -6.71
N ILE A 28 -5.11 12.23 -5.85
CA ILE A 28 -4.81 13.60 -6.27
C ILE A 28 -3.51 13.64 -7.11
N ALA A 29 -2.46 12.96 -6.65
CA ALA A 29 -1.17 12.87 -7.35
C ALA A 29 -1.32 12.27 -8.75
N ILE A 30 -2.10 11.20 -8.91
CA ILE A 30 -2.35 10.60 -10.22
C ILE A 30 -3.08 11.57 -11.15
N LEU A 31 -4.06 12.32 -10.63
CA LEU A 31 -4.78 13.31 -11.43
C LEU A 31 -3.86 14.45 -11.88
N GLU A 32 -3.02 14.95 -10.97
CA GLU A 32 -2.05 16.01 -11.27
C GLU A 32 -1.07 15.56 -12.37
N VAL A 33 -0.48 14.36 -12.21
CA VAL A 33 0.43 13.77 -13.19
C VAL A 33 -0.26 13.55 -14.54
N ALA A 34 -1.50 13.03 -14.52
CA ALA A 34 -2.25 12.79 -15.75
C ALA A 34 -2.55 14.09 -16.51
N ILE A 35 -2.93 15.15 -15.81
CA ILE A 35 -3.19 16.47 -16.40
C ILE A 35 -1.88 17.06 -16.95
N GLY A 36 -0.80 17.03 -16.17
CA GLY A 36 0.51 17.53 -16.61
C GLY A 36 1.03 16.83 -17.87
N LEU A 37 0.84 15.51 -17.98
CA LEU A 37 1.19 14.74 -19.18
C LEU A 37 0.34 15.14 -20.40
N LEU A 38 -0.95 15.43 -20.21
CA LEU A 38 -1.84 15.88 -21.30
C LEU A 38 -1.52 17.30 -21.76
N GLU A 39 -1.07 18.16 -20.86
CA GLU A 39 -0.66 19.53 -21.15
C GLU A 39 0.76 19.64 -21.74
N GLY A 40 1.51 18.53 -21.76
CA GLY A 40 2.87 18.49 -22.27
C GLY A 40 3.88 19.20 -21.36
N GLN A 41 3.63 19.18 -20.05
CA GLN A 41 4.57 19.72 -19.05
C GLN A 41 5.89 18.92 -19.05
N GLU A 42 6.97 19.55 -18.58
CA GLU A 42 8.24 18.84 -18.43
C GLU A 42 8.13 17.72 -17.38
N PHE A 43 8.81 16.61 -17.65
CA PHE A 43 8.63 15.37 -16.88
C PHE A 43 9.20 15.39 -15.46
N HIS A 44 9.95 16.43 -15.06
CA HIS A 44 10.65 16.45 -13.77
C HIS A 44 9.70 16.38 -12.58
N GLU A 45 8.69 17.26 -12.53
CA GLU A 45 7.73 17.29 -11.43
C GLU A 45 6.83 16.03 -11.37
N PRO A 46 6.27 15.53 -12.51
CA PRO A 46 5.58 14.25 -12.53
C PRO A 46 6.41 13.07 -12.00
N MET A 47 7.70 13.01 -12.35
CA MET A 47 8.60 11.96 -11.88
C MET A 47 8.78 12.00 -10.36
N ASP A 48 9.02 13.18 -9.79
CA ASP A 48 9.21 13.36 -8.34
C ASP A 48 7.94 13.00 -7.56
N ILE A 49 6.76 13.32 -8.10
CA ILE A 49 5.48 12.94 -7.50
C ILE A 49 5.33 11.41 -7.49
N ILE A 50 5.57 10.75 -8.62
CA ILE A 50 5.43 9.29 -8.71
C ILE A 50 6.42 8.58 -7.78
N GLU A 51 7.67 9.03 -7.74
CA GLU A 51 8.68 8.49 -6.81
C GLU A 51 8.23 8.62 -5.35
N GLY A 52 7.81 9.81 -4.93
CA GLY A 52 7.33 10.03 -3.56
C GLY A 52 6.12 9.14 -3.20
N MET A 53 5.21 8.92 -4.14
CA MET A 53 4.08 8.01 -3.95
C MET A 53 4.51 6.54 -3.90
N GLY A 54 5.48 6.15 -4.72
CA GLY A 54 6.11 4.84 -4.70
C GLY A 54 6.69 4.50 -3.33
N VAL A 55 7.50 5.39 -2.76
CA VAL A 55 8.11 5.24 -1.43
C VAL A 55 7.05 5.01 -0.36
N ILE A 56 5.96 5.80 -0.38
CA ILE A 56 4.86 5.68 0.59
C ILE A 56 4.18 4.31 0.46
N LEU A 57 3.86 3.89 -0.77
CA LEU A 57 3.23 2.61 -1.05
C LEU A 57 4.10 1.42 -0.62
N ILE A 58 5.40 1.50 -0.86
CA ILE A 58 6.36 0.47 -0.46
C ILE A 58 6.46 0.39 1.06
N GLY A 59 6.71 1.53 1.72
CA GLY A 59 6.86 1.58 3.17
C GLY A 59 5.62 1.10 3.92
N TRP A 60 4.43 1.52 3.44
CA TRP A 60 3.17 1.05 4.01
C TRP A 60 2.86 -0.41 3.64
N GLY A 61 3.18 -0.82 2.41
CA GLY A 61 3.06 -2.19 1.92
C GLY A 61 3.81 -3.17 2.81
N VAL A 62 5.06 -2.87 3.18
CA VAL A 62 5.86 -3.65 4.14
C VAL A 62 5.15 -3.77 5.48
N ALA A 63 4.63 -2.67 6.02
CA ALA A 63 3.96 -2.68 7.32
C ALA A 63 2.69 -3.54 7.33
N LEU A 64 1.93 -3.55 6.23
CA LEU A 64 0.76 -4.41 6.05
C LEU A 64 1.15 -5.87 5.84
N GLU A 65 2.14 -6.13 4.98
CA GLU A 65 2.62 -7.47 4.66
C GLU A 65 3.12 -8.20 5.91
N GLU A 66 3.91 -7.49 6.72
CA GLU A 66 4.57 -8.00 7.93
C GLU A 66 3.73 -7.82 9.19
N ARG A 67 2.46 -7.38 9.07
CA ARG A 67 1.60 -7.13 10.24
C ARG A 67 1.58 -8.32 11.21
N GLY A 68 1.44 -9.54 10.69
CA GLY A 68 1.42 -10.76 11.49
C GLY A 68 2.74 -11.03 12.21
N SER A 69 3.87 -10.79 11.54
CA SER A 69 5.22 -10.88 12.10
C SER A 69 5.45 -9.82 13.17
N LEU A 70 5.05 -8.56 12.91
CA LEU A 70 5.13 -7.46 13.87
C LEU A 70 4.30 -7.76 15.12
N ARG A 71 3.08 -8.28 14.97
CA ARG A 71 2.28 -8.72 16.13
C ARG A 71 2.99 -9.79 16.95
N ASP A 72 3.71 -10.70 16.31
CA ASP A 72 4.48 -11.75 16.99
C ASP A 72 5.65 -11.17 17.79
N ILE A 73 6.49 -10.39 17.12
CA ILE A 73 7.69 -9.76 17.69
C ILE A 73 7.35 -8.93 18.93
N PHE A 74 6.21 -8.24 18.91
CA PHE A 74 5.75 -7.40 20.02
C PHE A 74 4.83 -8.12 21.02
N GLY A 75 4.67 -9.44 20.91
CA GLY A 75 3.87 -10.25 21.81
C GLY A 75 2.40 -9.82 21.87
N LEU A 76 1.81 -9.51 20.71
CA LEU A 76 0.41 -9.07 20.53
C LEU A 76 -0.51 -10.21 20.05
N LYS A 77 -0.01 -11.45 20.05
CA LYS A 77 -0.76 -12.68 19.71
C LYS A 77 -1.30 -13.39 20.96
N GLY A 78 -2.28 -14.26 20.76
CA GLY A 78 -2.82 -15.15 21.81
C GLY A 78 -3.99 -14.55 22.61
N GLY A 79 -4.56 -13.43 22.14
CA GLY A 79 -5.75 -12.82 22.72
C GLY A 79 -7.03 -13.56 22.35
N ALA A 80 -8.14 -13.24 23.05
CA ALA A 80 -9.46 -13.79 22.73
C ALA A 80 -9.95 -13.44 21.31
N ASP A 81 -9.39 -12.39 20.71
CA ASP A 81 -9.69 -11.95 19.35
C ASP A 81 -8.75 -12.53 18.27
N GLU A 82 -7.86 -13.46 18.62
CA GLU A 82 -6.85 -14.01 17.69
C GLU A 82 -7.43 -14.54 16.37
N PRO A 83 -8.54 -15.32 16.35
CA PRO A 83 -9.08 -15.81 15.09
C PRO A 83 -9.48 -14.68 14.12
N TRP A 84 -10.02 -13.59 14.66
CA TRP A 84 -10.34 -12.40 13.87
C TRP A 84 -9.07 -11.65 13.44
N GLN A 85 -8.07 -11.57 14.31
CA GLN A 85 -6.80 -10.91 13.99
C GLN A 85 -6.01 -11.64 12.89
N VAL A 86 -6.06 -12.97 12.86
CA VAL A 86 -5.47 -13.81 11.79
C VAL A 86 -6.14 -13.52 10.44
N LEU A 87 -7.47 -13.32 10.43
CA LEU A 87 -8.18 -12.95 9.21
C LEU A 87 -7.75 -11.55 8.72
N VAL A 88 -7.57 -10.61 9.64
CA VAL A 88 -7.01 -9.29 9.30
C VAL A 88 -5.58 -9.43 8.77
N ASP A 89 -4.73 -10.23 9.42
CA ASP A 89 -3.35 -10.48 8.96
C ASP A 89 -3.33 -11.03 7.52
N HIS A 90 -4.24 -11.94 7.19
CA HIS A 90 -4.33 -12.50 5.84
C HIS A 90 -4.72 -11.45 4.79
N VAL A 91 -5.68 -10.58 5.10
CA VAL A 91 -6.11 -9.48 4.22
C VAL A 91 -5.02 -8.43 4.04
N CYS A 92 -4.33 -8.07 5.12
CA CYS A 92 -3.20 -7.15 5.08
C CYS A 92 -2.02 -7.75 4.31
N HIS A 93 -1.74 -9.05 4.46
CA HIS A 93 -0.61 -9.69 3.81
C HIS A 93 -0.66 -9.57 2.28
N GLY A 94 -1.76 -10.03 1.67
CA GLY A 94 -1.91 -9.98 0.21
C GLY A 94 -2.01 -8.55 -0.34
N SER A 95 -2.65 -7.64 0.39
CA SER A 95 -2.78 -6.25 -0.04
C SER A 95 -1.46 -5.50 0.09
N GLY A 96 -0.74 -5.71 1.20
CA GLY A 96 0.59 -5.16 1.45
C GLY A 96 1.57 -5.51 0.36
N LEU A 97 1.65 -6.81 0.01
CA LEU A 97 2.47 -7.29 -1.11
C LEU A 97 2.11 -6.58 -2.43
N GLY A 98 0.81 -6.39 -2.71
CA GLY A 98 0.36 -5.67 -3.90
C GLY A 98 0.84 -4.22 -3.94
N LEU A 99 0.68 -3.47 -2.84
CA LEU A 99 1.16 -2.08 -2.76
C LEU A 99 2.68 -2.00 -2.93
N LEU A 100 3.41 -2.93 -2.32
CA LEU A 100 4.87 -3.02 -2.39
C LEU A 100 5.35 -3.24 -3.83
N ILE A 101 4.77 -4.22 -4.52
CA ILE A 101 5.12 -4.56 -5.90
C ILE A 101 4.79 -3.42 -6.85
N PHE A 102 3.57 -2.87 -6.79
CA PHE A 102 3.15 -1.84 -7.74
C PHE A 102 3.81 -0.48 -7.46
N GLY A 103 4.07 -0.13 -6.20
CA GLY A 103 4.87 1.03 -5.83
C GLY A 103 6.29 0.91 -6.38
N LEU A 104 6.94 -0.24 -6.18
CA LEU A 104 8.29 -0.51 -6.68
C LEU A 104 8.37 -0.44 -8.22
N PHE A 105 7.43 -1.05 -8.94
CA PHE A 105 7.43 -0.97 -10.40
C PHE A 105 7.19 0.45 -10.93
N ALA A 106 6.37 1.25 -10.25
CA ALA A 106 6.19 2.66 -10.58
C ALA A 106 7.52 3.42 -10.45
N GLU A 107 8.25 3.25 -9.35
CA GLU A 107 9.58 3.85 -9.15
C GLU A 107 10.59 3.37 -10.17
N MET A 108 10.65 2.07 -10.45
CA MET A 108 11.57 1.52 -11.44
C MET A 108 11.39 2.16 -12.82
N CYS A 109 10.14 2.46 -13.22
CA CYS A 109 9.89 3.19 -14.47
C CYS A 109 10.43 4.62 -14.43
N VAL A 110 10.25 5.34 -13.33
CA VAL A 110 10.78 6.72 -13.17
C VAL A 110 12.30 6.72 -13.19
N GLU A 111 12.93 5.82 -12.45
CA GLU A 111 14.39 5.70 -12.40
C GLU A 111 14.98 5.27 -13.74
N ALA A 112 14.27 4.47 -14.52
CA ALA A 112 14.70 4.12 -15.88
C ALA A 112 14.79 5.36 -16.80
N VAL A 113 13.89 6.35 -16.63
CA VAL A 113 13.90 7.62 -17.38
C VAL A 113 14.96 8.59 -16.85
N ARG A 114 15.22 8.58 -15.54
CA ARG A 114 16.26 9.43 -14.93
C ARG A 114 17.68 8.97 -15.26
N LEU A 115 17.87 7.68 -15.54
CA LEU A 115 19.18 7.17 -15.92
C LEU A 115 19.67 7.86 -17.19
N PRO A 116 20.93 8.31 -17.25
CA PRO A 116 21.47 8.94 -18.44
C PRO A 116 21.34 8.05 -19.69
N ASN A 117 21.02 8.65 -20.84
CA ASN A 117 20.82 7.93 -22.11
C ASN A 117 21.99 7.08 -22.59
N HIS A 118 23.20 7.33 -22.09
CA HIS A 118 24.36 6.49 -22.39
C HIS A 118 24.37 5.16 -21.63
N ILE A 119 23.54 5.01 -20.59
CA ILE A 119 23.33 3.78 -19.81
C ILE A 119 22.07 3.06 -20.32
N ILE A 120 20.93 3.73 -20.26
CA ILE A 120 19.65 3.26 -20.79
C ILE A 120 19.10 4.38 -21.66
N ASN A 121 19.01 4.15 -22.96
CA ASN A 121 18.47 5.13 -23.88
C ASN A 121 16.94 5.10 -23.85
N THR A 122 16.34 6.05 -23.14
CA THR A 122 14.89 6.24 -23.10
C THR A 122 14.42 7.39 -24.01
N ASP A 123 15.33 7.99 -24.78
CA ASP A 123 15.00 9.07 -25.71
C ASP A 123 13.80 8.66 -26.58
N LYS A 124 12.79 9.54 -26.59
CA LYS A 124 11.51 9.41 -27.33
C LYS A 124 10.51 8.41 -26.75
N ILE A 125 10.84 7.67 -25.69
CA ILE A 125 9.90 6.78 -25.00
C ILE A 125 9.61 7.19 -23.55
N ASP A 126 10.23 8.26 -23.05
CA ASP A 126 10.02 8.77 -21.67
C ASP A 126 8.55 8.91 -21.30
N ALA A 127 7.75 9.54 -22.17
CA ALA A 127 6.32 9.70 -21.99
C ALA A 127 5.58 8.35 -21.86
N LEU A 128 5.99 7.34 -22.65
CA LEU A 128 5.39 6.01 -22.60
C LEU A 128 5.76 5.28 -21.31
N VAL A 129 7.02 5.40 -20.86
CA VAL A 129 7.49 4.82 -19.59
C VAL A 129 6.78 5.47 -18.40
N LEU A 130 6.57 6.79 -18.42
CA LEU A 130 5.81 7.51 -17.40
C LEU A 130 4.33 7.13 -17.37
N VAL A 131 3.70 6.94 -18.54
CA VAL A 131 2.34 6.38 -18.59
C VAL A 131 2.28 4.97 -18.00
N GLY A 132 3.31 4.14 -18.23
CA GLY A 132 3.44 2.84 -17.59
C GLY A 132 3.53 2.94 -16.07
N SER A 133 4.36 3.85 -15.57
CA SER A 133 4.49 4.16 -14.14
C SER A 133 3.16 4.58 -13.50
N LEU A 134 2.44 5.50 -14.16
CA LEU A 134 1.10 5.93 -13.75
C LEU A 134 0.11 4.75 -13.72
N GLY A 135 0.20 3.84 -14.70
CA GLY A 135 -0.57 2.61 -14.74
C GLY A 135 -0.38 1.73 -13.50
N PHE A 136 0.86 1.56 -13.04
CA PHE A 136 1.14 0.83 -11.80
C PHE A 136 0.54 1.51 -10.56
N LEU A 137 0.62 2.85 -10.47
CA LEU A 137 -0.02 3.59 -9.37
C LEU A 137 -1.55 3.46 -9.39
N VAL A 138 -2.19 3.44 -10.58
CA VAL A 138 -3.64 3.20 -10.69
C VAL A 138 -4.02 1.81 -10.18
N ILE A 139 -3.21 0.79 -10.47
CA ILE A 139 -3.42 -0.56 -9.94
C ILE A 139 -3.24 -0.57 -8.41
N ALA A 140 -2.24 0.15 -7.88
CA ALA A 140 -2.04 0.28 -6.44
C ALA A 140 -3.24 0.95 -5.75
N ILE A 141 -3.83 2.00 -6.35
CA ILE A 141 -5.10 2.61 -5.88
C ILE A 141 -6.20 1.56 -5.80
N TYR A 142 -6.37 0.74 -6.85
CA TYR A 142 -7.39 -0.31 -6.85
C TYR A 142 -7.16 -1.33 -5.72
N VAL A 143 -5.91 -1.77 -5.52
CA VAL A 143 -5.54 -2.67 -4.42
C VAL A 143 -5.87 -2.04 -3.06
N MET A 144 -5.47 -0.78 -2.84
CA MET A 144 -5.71 -0.06 -1.59
C MET A 144 -7.21 0.17 -1.33
N ALA A 145 -7.98 0.57 -2.35
CA ALA A 145 -9.43 0.73 -2.23
C ALA A 145 -10.12 -0.59 -1.88
N ARG A 146 -9.71 -1.70 -2.50
CA ARG A 146 -10.20 -3.04 -2.15
C ARG A 146 -9.81 -3.44 -0.72
N HIS A 147 -8.60 -3.11 -0.29
CA HIS A 147 -8.13 -3.35 1.07
C HIS A 147 -8.99 -2.59 2.08
N ILE A 148 -9.22 -1.28 1.88
CA ILE A 148 -10.10 -0.45 2.72
C ILE A 148 -11.49 -1.08 2.84
N ILE A 149 -12.11 -1.46 1.72
CA ILE A 149 -13.44 -2.11 1.74
C ILE A 149 -13.41 -3.41 2.54
N SER A 150 -12.36 -4.21 2.39
CA SER A 150 -12.20 -5.47 3.12
C SER A 150 -12.04 -5.23 4.62
N MET A 151 -11.22 -4.25 5.01
CA MET A 151 -11.03 -3.84 6.40
C MET A 151 -12.32 -3.31 7.03
N VAL A 152 -13.05 -2.44 6.32
CA VAL A 152 -14.36 -1.94 6.77
C VAL A 152 -15.35 -3.09 6.96
N ARG A 153 -15.42 -4.05 6.03
CA ARG A 153 -16.26 -5.25 6.19
C ARG A 153 -15.87 -6.06 7.42
N LEU A 154 -14.58 -6.29 7.66
CA LEU A 154 -14.08 -7.02 8.83
C LEU A 154 -14.36 -6.30 10.16
N LEU A 155 -14.33 -4.96 10.16
CA LEU A 155 -14.67 -4.13 11.30
C LEU A 155 -16.18 -4.16 11.58
N LEU A 156 -17.01 -4.07 10.54
CA LEU A 156 -18.47 -4.07 10.66
C LEU A 156 -19.05 -5.44 11.01
N LEU A 157 -18.52 -6.52 10.43
CA LEU A 157 -18.96 -7.89 10.73
C LEU A 157 -18.50 -8.36 12.12
N GLY A 158 -17.53 -7.66 12.71
CA GLY A 158 -17.15 -7.79 14.11
C GLY A 158 -16.57 -9.15 14.51
N ARG A 159 -16.03 -9.20 15.73
CA ARG A 159 -15.40 -10.38 16.36
C ARG A 159 -16.34 -11.59 16.57
N GLY A 160 -17.61 -11.51 16.15
CA GLY A 160 -18.66 -12.50 16.44
C GLY A 160 -18.65 -13.74 15.55
N ALA A 161 -17.80 -13.81 14.52
CA ALA A 161 -17.76 -14.89 13.54
C ALA A 161 -16.59 -15.89 13.73
N ALA A 162 -15.90 -15.87 14.87
CA ALA A 162 -14.91 -16.90 15.17
C ALA A 162 -15.64 -18.18 15.63
N PRO A 163 -15.51 -19.32 14.93
CA PRO A 163 -16.10 -20.57 15.40
C PRO A 163 -15.49 -20.92 16.77
N HIS A 164 -16.35 -21.07 17.79
CA HIS A 164 -15.96 -21.66 19.05
C HIS A 164 -15.45 -23.08 18.79
N HIS A 165 -14.14 -23.28 18.81
CA HIS A 165 -13.61 -24.63 19.00
C HIS A 165 -13.97 -25.03 20.43
N PRO A 166 -14.78 -26.09 20.64
CA PRO A 166 -15.01 -26.59 21.99
C PRO A 166 -13.66 -27.07 22.53
N ALA A 167 -13.31 -26.59 23.73
CA ALA A 167 -12.14 -27.05 24.45
C ALA A 167 -12.26 -28.57 24.65
N SER A 168 -11.37 -29.33 24.02
CA SER A 168 -11.18 -30.73 24.35
C SER A 168 -10.49 -30.81 25.71
N HIS A 169 -11.26 -31.20 26.72
CA HIS A 169 -10.78 -31.70 28.01
C HIS A 169 -10.04 -33.03 27.84
#